data_AF-A0A372MEX7-F1
#
_entry.id   AF-A0A372MEX7-F1
#
_cell.length_a   1.000
_cell.length_b   1.000
_cell.length_c   1.000
_cell.angle_alpha   90.00
_cell.angle_beta   90.00
_cell.angle_gamma   90.00
#
_symmetry.space_group_name_H-M   'P 1'
#
loop_
_entity.id
_entity.type
_entity.pdbx_description
1 polymer ?
#
loop_
_entity_poly.entity_id
_entity_poly.type
_entity_poly.pdbx_seq_one_letter_code
_entity_poly.pdbx_strand_id
1 'polypeptide(L)'
;MTDDDTLAMCYQAIGDTATEISQAYSDFGDLVGYYMGQTSTTLQLRLFRPLTLETSLYLLSLLDTTSEIYADIYQETKKLAKELEVSSLEECLTAYKQEPDRVAHFVTSCQQVVGSDALWLSMRRKDAPPQETISDRGYVVIKRAAEKIEEVVANVTAADL
;
A
#
# COMPACT_ATOMS: atom_id res chain seq x y z
N MET A 1 18.57 -8.22 17.19
CA MET A 1 17.63 -8.52 16.09
C MET A 1 18.50 -9.00 14.95
N THR A 2 18.20 -10.14 14.34
CA THR A 2 18.93 -10.55 13.13
C THR A 2 18.30 -9.90 11.91
N ASP A 3 19.06 -9.74 10.83
CA ASP A 3 18.58 -9.12 9.59
C ASP A 3 17.33 -9.83 9.03
N ASP A 4 17.25 -11.15 9.27
CA ASP A 4 16.06 -11.98 8.98
C ASP A 4 14.81 -11.55 9.77
N ASP A 5 14.94 -11.13 11.03
CA ASP A 5 13.81 -10.68 11.85
C ASP A 5 13.31 -9.32 11.34
N THR A 6 14.21 -8.42 10.96
CA THR A 6 13.87 -7.12 10.37
C THR A 6 13.20 -7.27 9.02
N LEU A 7 13.68 -8.18 8.18
CA LEU A 7 13.09 -8.46 6.88
C LEU A 7 11.68 -9.05 7.05
N ALA A 8 11.47 -9.96 7.99
CA ALA A 8 10.16 -10.51 8.31
C ALA A 8 9.18 -9.41 8.78
N MET A 9 9.63 -8.47 9.62
CA MET A 9 8.82 -7.33 10.04
C MET A 9 8.41 -6.44 8.86
N CYS A 10 9.32 -6.16 7.92
CA CYS A 10 9.02 -5.39 6.71
C CYS A 10 7.95 -6.09 5.84
N TYR A 11 8.11 -7.39 5.58
CA TYR A 11 7.12 -8.14 4.79
C TYR A 11 5.76 -8.21 5.49
N GLN A 12 5.75 -8.37 6.81
CA GLN A 12 4.52 -8.34 7.58
C GLN A 12 3.84 -6.97 7.49
N ALA A 13 4.60 -5.87 7.66
CA ALA A 13 4.07 -4.53 7.56
C ALA A 13 3.47 -4.23 6.17
N ILE A 14 4.13 -4.69 5.10
CA ILE A 14 3.63 -4.60 3.73
C ILE A 14 2.30 -5.35 3.57
N GLY A 15 2.26 -6.60 4.02
CA GLY A 15 1.07 -7.45 3.91
C GLY A 15 -0.12 -6.94 4.72
N ASP A 16 0.13 -6.55 5.98
CA ASP A 16 -0.88 -6.01 6.88
C ASP A 16 -1.45 -4.69 6.34
N THR A 17 -0.59 -3.79 5.86
CA THR A 17 -1.00 -2.53 5.23
C THR A 17 -1.87 -2.76 4.00
N ALA A 18 -1.41 -3.59 3.06
CA ALA A 18 -2.16 -3.87 1.84
C ALA A 18 -3.53 -4.49 2.16
N THR A 19 -3.59 -5.36 3.18
CA THR A 19 -4.84 -5.97 3.66
C THR A 19 -5.78 -4.92 4.25
N GLU A 20 -5.28 -4.06 5.15
CA GLU A 20 -6.07 -3.02 5.80
C GLU A 20 -6.66 -2.04 4.77
N ILE A 21 -5.86 -1.58 3.81
CA ILE A 21 -6.31 -0.67 2.74
C ILE A 21 -7.33 -1.37 1.85
N SER A 22 -7.07 -2.61 1.41
CA SER A 22 -8.00 -3.37 0.56
C SER A 22 -9.35 -3.57 1.24
N GLN A 23 -9.34 -3.88 2.55
CA GLN A 23 -10.55 -4.07 3.33
C GLN A 23 -11.32 -2.76 3.51
N ALA A 24 -10.62 -1.65 3.76
CA ALA A 24 -11.26 -0.34 3.91
C ALA A 24 -12.05 0.06 2.66
N TYR A 25 -11.54 -0.26 1.47
CA TYR A 25 -12.23 0.01 0.20
C TYR A 25 -13.23 -1.06 -0.22
N SER A 26 -13.09 -2.31 0.24
CA SER A 26 -14.13 -3.33 0.03
C SER A 26 -15.38 -3.10 0.88
N ASP A 27 -15.21 -2.50 2.07
CA ASP A 27 -16.31 -2.12 2.96
C ASP A 27 -16.99 -0.82 2.53
N PHE A 28 -16.36 -0.04 1.64
CA PHE A 28 -16.81 1.30 1.30
C PHE A 28 -18.03 1.26 0.38
N GLY A 29 -19.19 1.71 0.89
CA GLY A 29 -20.42 1.87 0.11
C GLY A 29 -21.46 0.77 0.34
N ASP A 30 -21.13 -0.29 1.07
CA ASP A 30 -22.08 -1.33 1.49
C ASP A 30 -22.25 -1.34 3.01
N LEU A 31 -22.82 -0.27 3.55
CA LEU A 31 -23.18 -0.19 4.97
C LEU A 31 -24.07 -1.37 5.39
N VAL A 32 -24.97 -1.83 4.51
CA VAL A 32 -25.88 -2.95 4.79
C VAL A 32 -25.13 -4.27 4.79
N GLY A 33 -24.25 -4.52 3.80
CA GLY A 33 -23.37 -5.67 3.76
C GLY A 33 -22.40 -5.71 4.92
N TYR A 34 -21.79 -4.57 5.29
CA TYR A 34 -20.94 -4.46 6.47
C TYR A 34 -21.69 -4.84 7.76
N TYR A 35 -22.91 -4.32 7.97
CA TYR A 35 -23.75 -4.70 9.11
C TYR A 35 -24.20 -6.18 9.07
N MET A 36 -24.22 -6.81 7.89
CA MET A 36 -24.52 -8.23 7.69
C MET A 36 -23.27 -9.12 7.60
N GLY A 37 -22.07 -8.58 7.79
CA GLY A 37 -20.80 -9.32 7.67
C GLY A 37 -20.43 -9.75 6.24
N GLN A 38 -21.06 -9.16 5.23
CA GLN A 38 -20.75 -9.39 3.81
C GLN A 38 -19.67 -8.41 3.35
N THR A 39 -18.43 -8.88 3.32
CA THR A 39 -17.31 -8.20 2.67
C THR A 39 -17.12 -8.78 1.27
N SER A 40 -16.91 -7.94 0.25
CA SER A 40 -16.53 -8.42 -1.08
C SER A 40 -15.09 -8.92 -1.07
N THR A 41 -14.91 -10.18 -0.68
CA THR A 41 -13.60 -10.87 -0.67
C THR A 41 -12.97 -10.88 -2.05
N THR A 42 -13.78 -10.89 -3.11
CA THR A 42 -13.31 -10.75 -4.50
C THR A 42 -12.64 -9.40 -4.75
N LEU A 43 -13.24 -8.29 -4.28
CA LEU A 43 -12.64 -6.96 -4.45
C LEU A 43 -11.38 -6.82 -3.60
N GLN A 44 -11.41 -7.31 -2.36
CA GLN A 44 -10.25 -7.29 -1.48
C GLN A 44 -9.05 -8.02 -2.11
N LEU A 45 -9.25 -9.22 -2.66
CA LEU A 45 -8.17 -9.99 -3.31
C LEU A 45 -7.64 -9.33 -4.58
N ARG A 46 -8.50 -8.62 -5.32
CA ARG A 46 -8.09 -7.87 -6.52
C ARG A 46 -7.26 -6.64 -6.17
N LEU A 47 -7.66 -5.90 -5.14
CA LEU A 47 -6.96 -4.71 -4.68
C LEU A 47 -5.67 -5.04 -3.92
N PHE A 48 -5.59 -6.21 -3.29
CA PHE A 48 -4.45 -6.60 -2.47
C PHE A 48 -3.14 -6.51 -3.23
N ARG A 49 -3.00 -7.19 -4.37
CA ARG A 49 -1.74 -7.23 -5.14
C ARG A 49 -1.23 -5.84 -5.57
N PRO A 50 -2.03 -4.98 -6.22
CA PRO A 50 -1.54 -3.66 -6.61
C PRO A 50 -1.28 -2.76 -5.39
N LEU A 51 -2.03 -2.90 -4.29
CA LEU A 51 -1.75 -2.16 -3.05
C LEU A 51 -0.48 -2.66 -2.35
N THR A 52 -0.19 -3.96 -2.39
CA THR A 52 1.09 -4.52 -1.95
C THR A 52 2.25 -3.90 -2.73
N LEU A 53 2.11 -3.75 -4.05
CA LEU A 53 3.14 -3.12 -4.87
C LEU A 53 3.40 -1.66 -4.43
N GLU A 54 2.34 -0.86 -4.30
CA GLU A 54 2.46 0.54 -3.84
C GLU A 54 3.07 0.64 -2.44
N THR A 55 2.69 -0.27 -1.54
CA THR A 55 3.22 -0.31 -0.18
C THR A 55 4.71 -0.66 -0.17
N SER A 56 5.13 -1.62 -0.98
CA SER A 56 6.55 -1.96 -1.11
C SER A 56 7.35 -0.82 -1.74
N LEU A 57 6.81 -0.12 -2.74
CA LEU A 57 7.42 1.07 -3.33
C LEU A 57 7.62 2.19 -2.31
N TYR A 58 6.59 2.44 -1.50
CA TYR A 58 6.67 3.41 -0.42
C TYR A 58 7.75 3.04 0.60
N LEU A 59 7.76 1.78 1.08
CA LEU A 59 8.76 1.30 2.02
C LEU A 59 10.19 1.37 1.46
N LEU A 60 10.39 0.99 0.19
CA LEU A 60 11.68 1.12 -0.51
C LEU A 60 12.13 2.58 -0.66
N SER A 61 11.20 3.53 -0.72
CA SER A 61 11.54 4.96 -0.78
C SER A 61 12.10 5.50 0.54
N LEU A 62 11.82 4.81 1.65
CA LEU A 62 12.25 5.16 3.01
C LEU A 62 13.50 4.40 3.46
N LEU A 63 13.71 3.18 2.95
CA LEU A 63 14.89 2.38 3.25
C LEU A 63 16.16 2.90 2.60
N ASP A 64 17.31 2.62 3.23
CA ASP A 64 18.61 2.95 2.66
C ASP A 64 18.98 1.97 1.53
N THR A 65 19.43 2.53 0.40
CA THR A 65 19.73 1.76 -0.82
C THR A 65 20.91 0.80 -0.67
N THR A 66 21.72 0.96 0.38
CA THR A 66 22.88 0.11 0.69
C THR A 66 22.53 -1.08 1.58
N SER A 67 21.31 -1.14 2.13
CA SER A 67 20.88 -2.22 3.02
C SER A 67 20.59 -3.51 2.22
N GLU A 68 20.95 -4.67 2.78
CA GLU A 68 20.59 -5.98 2.22
C GLU A 68 19.07 -6.17 2.15
N ILE A 69 18.36 -5.64 3.15
CA ILE A 69 16.89 -5.62 3.22
C ILE A 69 16.29 -4.88 2.01
N TYR A 70 16.90 -3.77 1.59
CA TYR A 70 16.46 -3.04 0.40
C TYR A 70 16.57 -3.91 -0.85
N ALA A 71 17.70 -4.63 -1.01
CA ALA A 71 17.92 -5.47 -2.18
C ALA A 71 16.88 -6.59 -2.28
N ASP A 72 16.57 -7.25 -1.16
CA ASP A 72 15.59 -8.34 -1.10
C ASP A 72 14.18 -7.85 -1.40
N ILE A 73 13.74 -6.79 -0.72
CA ILE A 73 12.39 -6.22 -0.95
C ILE A 73 12.29 -5.70 -2.38
N TYR A 74 13.36 -5.12 -2.95
CA TYR A 74 13.39 -4.68 -4.33
C TYR A 74 13.22 -5.83 -5.33
N GLN A 75 13.87 -6.98 -5.10
CA GLN A 75 13.70 -8.15 -5.97
C GLN A 75 12.26 -8.68 -5.95
N GLU A 76 11.65 -8.80 -4.77
CA GLU A 76 10.25 -9.25 -4.67
C GLU A 76 9.28 -8.24 -5.29
N THR A 77 9.50 -6.94 -5.04
CA THR A 77 8.71 -5.86 -5.65
C THR A 77 8.84 -5.89 -7.17
N LYS A 78 10.02 -6.16 -7.71
CA LYS A 78 10.26 -6.29 -9.16
C LYS A 78 9.56 -7.50 -9.76
N LYS A 79 9.47 -8.62 -9.04
CA LYS A 79 8.68 -9.79 -9.47
C LYS A 79 7.20 -9.42 -9.53
N LEU A 80 6.67 -8.81 -8.47
CA LEU A 80 5.28 -8.39 -8.40
C LEU A 80 4.91 -7.36 -9.50
N ALA A 81 5.79 -6.39 -9.76
CA ALA A 81 5.58 -5.40 -10.82
C ALA A 81 5.50 -6.05 -12.21
N LYS A 82 6.33 -7.07 -12.48
CA LYS A 82 6.26 -7.85 -13.73
C LYS A 82 4.96 -8.63 -13.84
N GLU A 83 4.48 -9.23 -12.76
CA GLU A 83 3.19 -9.95 -12.75
C GLU A 83 2.01 -9.02 -13.00
N LEU A 84 2.10 -7.76 -12.54
CA LEU A 84 1.09 -6.73 -12.73
C LEU A 84 1.28 -5.91 -14.02
N GLU A 85 2.25 -6.29 -14.86
CA GLU A 85 2.58 -5.61 -16.12
C GLU A 85 2.89 -4.10 -15.97
N VAL A 86 3.44 -3.71 -14.82
CA VAL A 86 3.83 -2.32 -14.54
C VAL A 86 5.10 -1.99 -15.32
N SER A 87 4.99 -0.98 -16.20
CA SER A 87 5.94 -0.76 -17.29
C SER A 87 7.29 -0.19 -16.82
N SER A 88 7.35 0.51 -15.68
CA SER A 88 8.59 1.11 -15.20
C SER A 88 8.60 1.27 -13.67
N LEU A 89 9.14 0.25 -12.98
CA LEU A 89 9.32 0.28 -11.52
C LEU A 89 10.29 1.39 -11.10
N GLU A 90 11.35 1.62 -11.89
CA GLU A 90 12.34 2.63 -11.58
C GLU A 90 11.77 4.06 -11.67
N GLU A 91 10.83 4.32 -12.59
CA GLU A 91 10.11 5.59 -12.66
C GLU A 91 9.23 5.81 -11.42
N CYS A 92 8.49 4.78 -10.97
CA CYS A 92 7.69 4.86 -9.76
C CYS A 92 8.55 5.19 -8.53
N LEU A 93 9.67 4.48 -8.34
CA LEU A 93 10.60 4.78 -7.23
C LEU A 93 11.21 6.18 -7.34
N THR A 94 11.49 6.64 -8.55
CA THR A 94 12.01 7.98 -8.78
C THR A 94 10.98 9.05 -8.40
N ALA A 95 9.69 8.82 -8.71
CA ALA A 95 8.60 9.72 -8.31
C ALA A 95 8.52 9.86 -6.78
N TYR A 96 8.56 8.76 -6.04
CA TYR A 96 8.59 8.79 -4.57
C TYR A 96 9.83 9.51 -3.99
N LYS A 97 10.97 9.48 -4.69
CA LYS A 97 12.19 10.19 -4.24
C LYS A 97 12.18 11.67 -4.57
N GLN A 98 11.48 12.08 -5.61
CA GLN A 98 11.38 13.48 -6.06
C GLN A 98 10.30 14.26 -5.32
N GLU A 99 9.25 13.60 -4.86
CA GLU A 99 8.15 14.25 -4.15
C GLU A 99 8.58 14.69 -2.73
N PRO A 100 8.34 15.95 -2.33
CA PRO A 100 8.64 16.42 -0.97
C PRO A 100 7.75 15.79 0.11
N ASP A 101 6.52 15.40 -0.23
CA ASP A 101 5.59 14.70 0.66
C ASP A 101 5.30 13.29 0.15
N ARG A 102 6.11 12.33 0.62
CA ARG A 102 6.02 10.92 0.23
C ARG A 102 4.71 10.28 0.70
N VAL A 103 4.17 10.72 1.84
CA VAL A 103 2.91 10.22 2.39
C VAL A 103 1.75 10.67 1.49
N ALA A 104 1.75 11.93 1.06
CA ALA A 104 0.76 12.42 0.11
C ALA A 104 0.82 11.63 -1.21
N HIS A 105 2.02 11.41 -1.75
CA HIS A 105 2.19 10.59 -2.97
C HIS A 105 1.65 9.17 -2.78
N PHE A 106 1.98 8.51 -1.67
CA PHE A 106 1.48 7.18 -1.33
C PHE A 106 -0.04 7.12 -1.27
N VAL A 107 -0.66 8.13 -0.64
CA VAL A 107 -2.12 8.27 -0.57
C VAL A 107 -2.71 8.38 -1.96
N THR A 108 -2.20 9.29 -2.80
CA THR A 108 -2.71 9.50 -4.15
C THR A 108 -2.55 8.23 -4.99
N SER A 109 -1.39 7.56 -4.96
CA SER A 109 -1.14 6.33 -5.72
C SER A 109 -2.06 5.18 -5.29
N CYS A 110 -2.24 4.96 -3.98
CA CYS A 110 -3.18 3.96 -3.47
C CYS A 110 -4.63 4.27 -3.90
N GLN A 111 -5.03 5.55 -3.88
CA GLN A 111 -6.35 5.97 -4.32
C GLN A 111 -6.54 5.80 -5.84
N GLN A 112 -5.51 6.03 -6.64
CA GLN A 112 -5.56 5.78 -8.08
C GLN A 112 -5.71 4.30 -8.41
N VAL A 113 -4.96 3.42 -7.73
CA VAL A 113 -5.12 1.96 -7.85
C VAL A 113 -6.58 1.57 -7.63
N VAL A 114 -7.17 2.01 -6.52
CA VAL A 114 -8.57 1.70 -6.18
C VAL A 114 -9.55 2.33 -7.18
N GLY A 115 -9.35 3.60 -7.54
CA GLY A 115 -10.20 4.34 -8.47
C GLY A 115 -10.15 3.82 -9.91
N SER A 116 -9.13 3.04 -10.26
CA SER A 116 -8.99 2.40 -11.57
C SER A 116 -9.57 0.98 -11.63
N ASP A 117 -9.89 0.34 -10.50
CA ASP A 117 -10.44 -1.01 -10.51
C ASP A 117 -11.91 -1.03 -10.95
N ALA A 118 -12.17 -1.79 -12.02
CA ALA A 118 -13.49 -1.87 -12.64
C ALA A 118 -14.57 -2.45 -11.70
N LEU A 119 -14.20 -3.36 -10.80
CA LEU A 119 -15.15 -3.93 -9.84
C LEU A 119 -15.51 -2.88 -8.79
N TRP A 120 -14.52 -2.17 -8.24
CA TRP A 120 -14.76 -1.04 -7.33
C TRP A 120 -15.68 0.01 -7.94
N LEU A 121 -15.40 0.44 -9.18
CA LEU A 121 -16.23 1.40 -9.91
C LEU A 121 -17.67 0.87 -10.11
N SER A 122 -17.83 -0.42 -10.40
CA SER A 122 -19.16 -1.03 -10.58
C SER A 122 -19.97 -1.19 -9.29
N MET A 123 -19.29 -1.31 -8.14
CA MET A 123 -19.93 -1.47 -6.83
C MET A 123 -20.37 -0.13 -6.22
N ARG A 124 -19.77 0.99 -6.63
CA ARG A 124 -20.20 2.33 -6.16
C ARG A 124 -21.52 2.74 -6.80
N ARG A 125 -22.56 2.91 -5.97
CA ARG A 125 -23.85 3.52 -6.35
C ARG A 125 -23.80 5.05 -6.56
N LYS A 126 -22.67 5.71 -6.29
CA LYS A 126 -22.50 7.18 -6.40
C LYS A 126 -21.13 7.51 -7.01
N ASP A 127 -21.14 8.31 -8.08
CA ASP A 127 -20.04 8.73 -8.97
C ASP A 127 -18.90 9.55 -8.31
N ALA A 128 -18.56 9.32 -7.05
CA ALA A 128 -17.40 9.98 -6.45
C ALA A 128 -16.16 9.08 -6.61
N PRO A 129 -14.99 9.62 -7.02
CA PRO A 129 -13.72 8.92 -6.87
C PRO A 129 -13.32 8.80 -5.39
N PRO A 130 -12.29 8.00 -5.03
CA PRO A 130 -11.66 8.11 -3.72
C PRO A 130 -11.21 9.55 -3.47
N GLN A 131 -11.37 10.05 -2.24
CA GLN A 131 -11.10 11.45 -1.93
C GLN A 131 -10.06 11.57 -0.83
N GLU A 132 -9.18 12.57 -0.94
CA GLU A 132 -8.20 12.90 0.08
C GLU A 132 -8.84 13.64 1.27
N THR A 133 -9.81 13.01 1.93
CA THR A 133 -10.56 13.62 3.03
C THR A 133 -10.74 12.65 4.18
N ILE A 134 -10.81 13.18 5.41
CA ILE A 134 -11.07 12.38 6.63
C ILE A 134 -12.42 11.66 6.62
N SER A 135 -13.33 12.09 5.75
CA SER A 135 -14.63 11.44 5.53
C SER A 135 -14.52 10.17 4.69
N ASP A 136 -13.41 10.01 3.96
CA ASP A 136 -13.09 8.78 3.24
C ASP A 136 -12.32 7.84 4.19
N ARG A 137 -12.97 6.73 4.56
CA ARG A 137 -12.36 5.71 5.43
C ARG A 137 -11.07 5.15 4.82
N GLY A 138 -11.03 4.97 3.51
CA GLY A 138 -9.85 4.47 2.81
C GLY A 138 -8.66 5.43 2.94
N TYR A 139 -8.91 6.74 2.79
CA TYR A 139 -7.89 7.78 3.03
C TYR A 139 -7.30 7.72 4.44
N VAL A 140 -8.15 7.62 5.47
CA VAL A 140 -7.70 7.55 6.86
C VAL A 140 -6.86 6.30 7.12
N VAL A 141 -7.24 5.17 6.53
CA VAL A 141 -6.50 3.91 6.67
C VAL A 141 -5.14 3.99 5.96
N ILE A 142 -5.07 4.57 4.76
CA ILE A 142 -3.78 4.75 4.05
C ILE A 142 -2.83 5.64 4.88
N LYS A 143 -3.32 6.74 5.47
CA LYS A 143 -2.48 7.60 6.32
C LYS A 143 -1.94 6.88 7.56
N ARG A 144 -2.78 6.12 8.25
CA ARG A 144 -2.34 5.31 9.41
C ARG A 144 -1.35 4.22 9.00
N ALA A 145 -1.54 3.63 7.83
CA ALA A 145 -0.61 2.65 7.32
C ALA A 145 0.75 3.27 6.99
N ALA A 146 0.78 4.48 6.43
CA ALA A 146 2.02 5.22 6.20
C ALA A 146 2.79 5.45 7.51
N GLU A 147 2.10 5.89 8.57
CA GLU A 147 2.68 6.06 9.91
C GLU A 147 3.30 4.76 10.43
N LYS A 148 2.59 3.62 10.32
CA LYS A 148 3.11 2.30 10.73
C LYS A 148 4.37 1.90 9.95
N ILE A 149 4.41 2.17 8.65
CA ILE A 149 5.57 1.85 7.82
C ILE A 149 6.77 2.72 8.21
N GLU A 150 6.55 4.01 8.45
CA GLU A 150 7.60 4.90 8.95
C GLU A 150 8.15 4.44 10.31
N GLU A 151 7.29 4.00 11.23
CA GLU A 151 7.70 3.42 12.51
C GLU A 151 8.55 2.15 12.33
N VAL A 152 8.14 1.26 11.43
CA VAL A 152 8.91 0.02 11.12
C VAL A 152 10.28 0.38 10.55
N VAL A 153 10.36 1.32 9.61
CA VAL A 153 11.63 1.77 9.01
C VAL A 153 12.52 2.46 10.05
N ALA A 154 11.95 3.28 10.94
CA ALA A 154 12.68 3.89 12.04
C ALA A 154 13.28 2.84 13.00
N ASN A 155 12.55 1.75 13.27
CA ASN A 155 13.04 0.65 14.10
C ASN A 155 14.13 -0.18 13.41
N VAL A 156 14.04 -0.38 12.09
CA VAL A 156 15.07 -1.07 11.30
C VAL A 156 16.36 -0.26 11.27
N THR A 157 16.27 1.03 10.92
CA THR A 157 17.44 1.92 10.88
C THR A 157 18.08 2.16 12.24
N ALA A 158 17.31 2.13 13.34
CA ALA A 158 17.85 2.19 14.70
C ALA A 158 18.55 0.89 15.14
N ALA A 159 18.25 -0.25 14.53
CA ALA A 159 18.90 -1.52 14.81
C ALA A 159 20.23 -1.69 14.07
N ASP A 160 20.46 -0.90 13.01
CA ASP A 160 21.70 -0.85 12.21
C ASP A 160 22.80 0.06 12.82
N LEU A 161 22.51 0.77 13.93
CA LEU A 161 23.41 1.67 14.68
C LEU A 161 23.95 1.02 15.96
#